data_AF-A0A9Y2D523-F1
#
_entry.id   AF-A0A9Y2D523-F1
#
_cell.length_a   1.000
_cell.length_b   1.000
_cell.length_c   1.000
_cell.angle_alpha   90.00
_cell.angle_beta   90.00
_cell.angle_gamma   90.00
#
_symmetry.space_group_name_H-M   'P 1'
#
loop_
_entity.id
_entity.type
_entity.pdbx_description
1 polymer ?
#
loop_
_entity_poly.entity_id
_entity_poly.type
_entity_poly.pdbx_seq_one_letter_code
_entity_poly.pdbx_strand_id
1 'polypeptide(L)'
;MKLMLVESLHCLLWRFLVFCFLTPLLFAAKSELKIQGLQYTIFNHGSKKNYFVSDVDFQPKTCRWDECTFCLAYSAGSIEGYYYELKGYLFHDDGSVKDSFSFDDYHYMISNSDSARQAMIDDLSARFEYVRRFMEEGPDSVEPVSGRLDLRPSLSEAAHRFQPRSKRSDGKKAHFIYSAVRVIFLIPFSVQVVGHYFFCRYCRLPKWPQAVINECGEEVFPKR
;
A
#
# COMPACT_ATOMS: atom_id res chain seq x y z
N MET A 1 1.77 43.24 -34.77
CA MET A 1 2.47 42.06 -35.35
C MET A 1 3.60 41.53 -34.46
N LYS A 2 4.53 42.36 -33.97
CA LYS A 2 5.62 41.92 -33.06
C LYS A 2 5.15 41.33 -31.72
N LEU A 3 4.10 41.89 -31.11
CA LEU A 3 3.58 41.42 -29.81
C LEU A 3 3.00 39.98 -29.87
N MET A 4 2.21 39.69 -30.91
CA MET A 4 1.64 38.36 -31.17
C MET A 4 2.72 37.27 -31.39
N LEU A 5 3.85 37.63 -32.00
CA LEU A 5 4.94 36.70 -32.28
C LEU A 5 5.69 36.30 -30.99
N VAL A 6 5.82 37.24 -30.03
CA VAL A 6 6.47 36.99 -28.73
C VAL A 6 5.58 36.11 -27.84
N GLU A 7 4.27 36.37 -27.79
CA GLU A 7 3.32 35.52 -27.04
C GLU A 7 3.24 34.11 -27.60
N SER A 8 3.24 33.96 -28.93
CA SER A 8 3.25 32.67 -29.61
C SER A 8 4.52 31.87 -29.32
N LEU A 9 5.69 32.53 -29.38
CA LEU A 9 6.98 31.92 -29.08
C LEU A 9 7.09 31.50 -27.60
N HIS A 10 6.57 32.32 -26.69
CA HIS A 10 6.56 32.03 -25.26
C HIS A 10 5.64 30.84 -24.93
N CYS A 11 4.47 30.75 -25.57
CA CYS A 11 3.57 29.59 -25.46
C CYS A 11 4.20 28.30 -26.02
N LEU A 12 4.90 28.39 -27.17
CA LEU A 12 5.62 27.26 -27.75
C LEU A 12 6.76 26.79 -26.85
N LEU A 13 7.54 27.72 -26.29
CA LEU A 13 8.62 27.41 -25.36
C LEU A 13 8.09 26.74 -24.09
N TRP A 14 6.99 27.24 -23.52
CA TRP A 14 6.35 26.61 -22.36
C TRP A 14 5.82 25.22 -22.66
N ARG A 15 5.16 25.02 -23.81
CA ARG A 15 4.69 23.68 -24.23
C ARG A 15 5.86 22.72 -24.45
N PHE A 16 6.95 23.20 -25.04
CA PHE A 16 8.16 22.42 -25.25
C PHE A 16 8.83 22.04 -23.94
N LEU A 17 8.97 22.98 -23.00
CA LEU A 17 9.50 22.70 -21.66
C LEU A 17 8.62 21.72 -20.90
N VAL A 18 7.30 21.94 -20.88
CA VAL A 18 6.34 20.99 -20.28
C VAL A 18 6.51 19.61 -20.90
N PHE A 19 6.58 19.49 -22.22
CA PHE A 19 6.80 18.20 -22.88
C PHE A 19 8.15 17.57 -22.50
N CYS A 20 9.24 18.33 -22.52
CA CYS A 20 10.57 17.84 -22.16
C CYS A 20 10.69 17.40 -20.69
N PHE A 21 9.90 17.97 -19.77
CA PHE A 21 9.94 17.58 -18.35
C PHE A 21 8.85 16.56 -17.96
N LEU A 22 7.63 16.65 -18.50
CA LEU A 22 6.55 15.70 -18.19
C LEU A 22 6.80 14.34 -18.84
N THR A 23 7.29 14.29 -20.08
CA THR A 23 7.41 13.02 -20.81
C THR A 23 8.41 12.05 -20.17
N PRO A 24 9.62 12.48 -19.75
CA PRO A 24 10.52 11.61 -18.99
C PRO A 24 9.95 11.20 -17.64
N LEU A 25 9.21 12.08 -16.97
CA LEU A 25 8.63 11.82 -15.66
C LEU A 25 7.48 10.81 -15.74
N LEU A 26 6.63 10.92 -16.77
CA LEU A 26 5.60 9.93 -17.09
C LEU A 26 6.21 8.60 -17.55
N PHE A 27 7.32 8.63 -18.28
CA PHE A 27 8.04 7.43 -18.67
C PHE A 27 8.68 6.73 -17.46
N ALA A 28 9.32 7.49 -16.57
CA ALA A 28 9.89 7.00 -15.32
C ALA A 28 8.80 6.40 -14.43
N ALA A 29 7.69 7.13 -14.20
CA ALA A 29 6.54 6.63 -13.45
C ALA A 29 5.97 5.34 -14.07
N LYS A 30 5.81 5.29 -15.40
CA LYS A 30 5.35 4.07 -16.09
C LYS A 30 6.34 2.91 -15.95
N SER A 31 7.64 3.19 -15.93
CA SER A 31 8.69 2.18 -15.73
C SER A 31 8.67 1.66 -14.29
N GLU A 32 8.60 2.56 -13.31
CA GLU A 32 8.47 2.20 -11.89
C GLU A 32 7.22 1.38 -11.63
N LEU A 33 6.07 1.75 -12.19
CA LEU A 33 4.82 0.99 -12.07
C LEU A 33 4.86 -0.42 -12.68
N LYS A 34 5.81 -0.69 -13.58
CA LYS A 34 6.05 -2.04 -14.12
C LYS A 34 6.97 -2.87 -13.23
N ILE A 35 7.83 -2.22 -12.45
CA ILE A 35 8.75 -2.84 -11.52
C ILE A 35 8.03 -3.10 -10.19
N GLN A 36 7.26 -2.12 -9.71
CA GLN A 36 6.43 -2.24 -8.53
C GLN A 36 5.21 -3.09 -8.86
N GLY A 37 5.17 -4.28 -8.29
CA GLY A 37 4.03 -5.15 -8.39
C GLY A 37 3.25 -5.18 -7.08
N LEU A 38 1.95 -5.46 -7.18
CA LEU A 38 1.11 -5.62 -6.01
C LEU A 38 1.51 -6.91 -5.28
N GLN A 39 2.16 -6.75 -4.13
CA GLN A 39 2.43 -7.84 -3.21
C GLN A 39 1.26 -7.95 -2.24
N TYR A 40 0.72 -9.16 -2.10
CA TYR A 40 -0.33 -9.45 -1.15
C TYR A 40 -0.27 -10.91 -0.76
N THR A 41 -0.92 -11.19 0.37
CA THR A 41 -1.01 -12.52 0.95
C THR A 41 -2.46 -12.89 1.15
N ILE A 42 -2.78 -14.15 0.86
CA ILE A 42 -4.07 -14.77 1.12
C ILE A 42 -3.86 -15.80 2.23
N PHE A 43 -4.58 -15.60 3.32
CA PHE A 43 -4.67 -16.53 4.43
C PHE A 43 -5.88 -17.43 4.20
N ASN A 44 -5.65 -18.73 3.97
CA ASN A 44 -6.74 -19.69 3.77
C ASN A 44 -6.91 -20.56 5.03
N HIS A 45 -7.94 -20.25 5.82
CA HIS A 45 -8.27 -21.01 7.02
C HIS A 45 -8.59 -22.48 6.73
N GLY A 46 -9.31 -22.76 5.64
CA GLY A 46 -9.79 -24.11 5.31
C GLY A 46 -8.66 -25.08 5.03
N SER A 47 -7.62 -24.63 4.31
CA SER A 47 -6.44 -25.45 4.01
C SER A 47 -5.25 -25.22 4.95
N LYS A 48 -5.35 -24.25 5.88
CA LYS A 48 -4.26 -23.79 6.76
C LYS A 48 -2.99 -23.42 5.99
N LYS A 49 -3.16 -22.80 4.83
CA LYS A 49 -2.07 -22.35 3.97
C LYS A 49 -2.06 -20.83 3.83
N ASN A 50 -0.85 -20.31 3.66
CA ASN A 50 -0.62 -18.96 3.21
C ASN A 50 -0.24 -19.01 1.72
N TYR A 51 -0.87 -18.16 0.93
CA TYR A 51 -0.52 -17.92 -0.46
C TYR A 51 0.01 -16.50 -0.56
N PHE A 52 1.28 -16.32 -0.91
CA PHE A 52 1.92 -15.01 -0.89
C PHE A 52 2.69 -14.73 -2.17
N VAL A 53 2.99 -13.45 -2.42
CA VAL A 53 3.93 -13.02 -3.46
C VAL A 53 5.30 -12.85 -2.81
N SER A 54 6.31 -13.60 -3.27
CA SER A 54 7.67 -13.56 -2.71
C SER A 54 8.33 -12.19 -2.88
N ASP A 55 8.96 -11.70 -1.82
CA ASP A 55 9.83 -10.51 -1.87
C ASP A 55 11.10 -10.76 -2.68
N VAL A 56 11.50 -12.02 -2.85
CA VAL A 56 12.76 -12.42 -3.50
C VAL A 56 12.63 -12.39 -5.02
N ASP A 57 11.55 -12.95 -5.57
CA ASP A 57 11.41 -13.18 -7.02
C ASP A 57 10.05 -12.73 -7.62
N PHE A 58 9.18 -12.13 -6.80
CA PHE A 58 7.84 -11.68 -7.18
C PHE A 58 6.97 -12.81 -7.77
N GLN A 59 7.27 -14.07 -7.48
CA GLN A 59 6.42 -15.20 -7.87
C GLN A 59 5.42 -15.54 -6.76
N PRO A 60 4.21 -16.00 -7.13
CA PRO A 60 3.28 -16.55 -6.16
C PRO A 60 3.83 -17.86 -5.59
N LYS A 61 3.83 -17.97 -4.27
CA LYS A 61 4.30 -19.13 -3.51
C LYS A 61 3.27 -19.52 -2.45
N THR A 62 3.51 -20.67 -1.82
CA THR A 62 2.65 -21.19 -0.76
C THR A 62 3.48 -21.79 0.36
N CYS A 63 3.05 -21.56 1.61
CA CYS A 63 3.55 -22.25 2.81
C CYS A 63 2.34 -22.73 3.63
N ARG A 64 2.56 -23.69 4.53
CA ARG A 64 1.61 -23.94 5.61
C ARG A 64 1.68 -22.79 6.62
N TRP A 65 0.56 -22.55 7.32
CA TRP A 65 0.48 -21.55 8.38
C TRP A 65 1.59 -21.71 9.42
N ASP A 66 1.85 -22.94 9.84
CA ASP A 66 2.80 -23.29 10.90
C ASP A 66 4.27 -23.40 10.45
N GLU A 67 4.54 -23.32 9.15
CA GLU A 67 5.91 -23.22 8.62
C GLU A 67 6.43 -21.78 8.61
N CYS A 68 5.52 -20.81 8.75
CA CYS A 68 5.79 -19.41 8.54
C CYS A 68 5.99 -18.71 9.91
N THR A 69 7.11 -18.00 10.07
CA THR A 69 7.40 -17.20 11.29
C THR A 69 6.99 -15.75 11.05
N PHE A 70 6.09 -15.24 11.87
CA PHE A 70 5.58 -13.87 11.74
C PHE A 70 6.31 -12.92 12.68
N CYS A 71 6.66 -11.72 12.18
CA CYS A 71 7.25 -10.69 13.01
C CYS A 71 6.96 -9.27 12.50
N LEU A 72 7.16 -8.32 13.41
CA LEU A 72 7.24 -6.89 13.13
C LEU A 72 8.63 -6.59 12.57
N ALA A 73 8.72 -6.17 11.31
CA ALA A 73 9.97 -5.87 10.64
C ALA A 73 10.11 -4.37 10.39
N TYR A 74 11.30 -3.83 10.65
CA TYR A 74 11.66 -2.51 10.16
C TYR A 74 11.87 -2.59 8.64
N SER A 75 11.19 -1.73 7.90
CA SER A 75 11.25 -1.72 6.44
C SER A 75 12.18 -0.62 5.92
N ALA A 76 11.90 0.63 6.30
CA ALA A 76 12.63 1.79 5.79
C ALA A 76 12.60 2.97 6.77
N GLY A 77 13.45 3.95 6.52
CA GLY A 77 13.44 5.24 7.17
C GLY A 77 13.50 6.33 6.12
N SER A 78 12.72 7.39 6.30
CA SER A 78 12.71 8.56 5.43
C SER A 78 12.73 9.83 6.27
N ILE A 79 12.76 10.99 5.59
CA ILE A 79 12.55 12.29 6.25
C ILE A 79 11.18 12.38 6.94
N GLU A 80 10.22 11.53 6.57
CA GLU A 80 8.86 11.49 7.11
C GLU A 80 8.74 10.58 8.34
N GLY A 81 9.71 9.68 8.58
CA GLY A 81 9.70 8.80 9.75
C GLY A 81 10.31 7.42 9.53
N TYR A 82 9.95 6.50 10.43
CA TYR A 82 10.36 5.09 10.40
C TYR A 82 9.17 4.23 10.00
N TYR A 83 9.38 3.29 9.09
CA TYR A 83 8.33 2.42 8.56
C TYR A 83 8.53 0.99 9.04
N TYR A 84 7.46 0.42 9.58
CA TYR A 84 7.40 -0.96 10.01
C TYR A 84 6.26 -1.69 9.28
N GLU A 85 6.40 -3.00 9.15
CA GLU A 85 5.45 -3.85 8.46
C GLU A 85 5.36 -5.22 9.13
N LEU A 86 4.24 -5.91 8.93
CA LEU A 86 4.11 -7.31 9.30
C LEU A 86 4.68 -8.19 8.19
N LYS A 87 5.64 -9.05 8.56
CA LYS A 87 6.27 -10.00 7.65
C LYS A 87 6.10 -11.44 8.09
N GLY A 88 5.92 -12.31 7.10
CA GLY A 88 6.14 -13.75 7.25
C GLY A 88 7.50 -14.13 6.68
N TYR A 89 8.26 -14.93 7.41
CA TYR A 89 9.54 -15.48 7.01
C TYR A 89 9.49 -16.99 6.94
N LEU A 90 10.13 -17.52 5.90
CA LEU A 90 10.43 -18.94 5.74
C LEU A 90 11.94 -19.11 5.90
N PHE A 91 12.34 -20.12 6.66
CA PHE A 91 13.74 -20.39 6.93
C PHE A 91 14.19 -21.70 6.27
N HIS A 92 15.47 -21.78 5.94
CA HIS A 92 16.18 -23.03 5.71
C HIS A 92 16.49 -23.70 7.05
N ASP A 93 16.89 -24.98 7.00
CA ASP A 93 17.27 -25.75 8.18
C ASP A 93 18.48 -25.16 8.94
N ASP A 94 19.31 -24.38 8.24
CA ASP A 94 20.46 -23.67 8.81
C ASP A 94 20.11 -22.32 9.47
N GLY A 95 18.82 -21.95 9.47
CA GLY A 95 18.30 -20.70 10.03
C GLY A 95 18.44 -19.48 9.12
N SER A 96 18.95 -19.63 7.89
CA SER A 96 18.96 -18.55 6.90
C SER A 96 17.57 -18.31 6.31
N VAL A 97 17.26 -17.07 5.93
CA VAL A 97 15.96 -16.72 5.32
C VAL A 97 15.90 -17.31 3.92
N LYS A 98 14.96 -18.24 3.71
CA LYS A 98 14.62 -18.84 2.41
C LYS A 98 13.74 -17.91 1.58
N ASP A 99 12.75 -17.29 2.23
CA ASP A 99 11.81 -16.37 1.58
C ASP A 99 11.13 -15.47 2.60
N SER A 100 10.50 -14.40 2.11
CA SER A 100 9.67 -13.51 2.92
C SER A 100 8.51 -12.91 2.12
N PHE A 101 7.50 -12.44 2.85
CA PHE A 101 6.40 -11.68 2.30
C PHE A 101 5.84 -10.68 3.31
N SER A 102 5.38 -9.54 2.81
CA SER A 102 4.59 -8.56 3.57
C SER A 102 3.10 -8.83 3.41
N PHE A 103 2.31 -8.56 4.46
CA PHE A 103 0.84 -8.75 4.43
C PHE A 103 0.05 -7.64 5.15
N ASP A 104 0.71 -6.54 5.49
CA ASP A 104 0.07 -5.30 5.93
C ASP A 104 0.67 -4.11 5.18
N ASP A 105 0.04 -2.94 5.29
CA ASP A 105 0.58 -1.68 4.80
C ASP A 105 1.71 -1.16 5.70
N TYR A 106 2.50 -0.21 5.20
CA TYR A 106 3.56 0.42 5.98
C TYR A 106 2.96 1.27 7.11
N HIS A 107 3.42 1.02 8.33
CA HIS A 107 3.09 1.86 9.47
C HIS A 107 4.19 2.86 9.74
N TYR A 108 3.84 4.13 9.62
CA TYR A 108 4.76 5.23 9.79
C TYR A 108 4.76 5.75 11.22
N MET A 109 5.95 5.90 11.78
CA MET A 109 6.18 6.62 13.03
C MET A 109 6.85 7.96 12.75
N ILE A 110 6.17 9.06 13.03
CA ILE A 110 6.70 10.44 12.85
C ILE A 110 7.84 10.73 13.85
N SER A 111 7.85 10.06 15.00
CA SER A 111 8.90 10.19 16.02
C SER A 111 9.39 8.83 16.48
N ASN A 112 10.67 8.74 16.87
CA ASN A 112 11.24 7.54 17.48
C ASN A 112 11.13 7.55 19.02
N SER A 113 10.07 8.15 19.57
CA SER A 113 9.83 8.07 21.01
C SER A 113 9.33 6.68 21.40
N ASP A 114 9.63 6.24 22.62
CA ASP A 114 9.17 4.94 23.12
C ASP A 114 7.65 4.82 23.11
N SER A 115 6.94 5.90 23.41
CA SER A 115 5.47 5.96 23.33
C SER A 115 4.94 5.75 21.91
N ALA A 116 5.56 6.37 20.91
CA ALA A 116 5.16 6.21 19.51
C ALA A 116 5.46 4.78 19.03
N ARG A 117 6.59 4.22 19.48
CA ARG A 117 6.96 2.83 19.19
C ARG A 117 5.96 1.84 19.78
N GLN A 118 5.58 2.03 21.04
CA GLN A 118 4.63 1.15 21.70
C GLN A 118 3.25 1.21 21.03
N ALA A 119 2.75 2.40 20.70
CA ALA A 119 1.47 2.54 20.00
C ALA A 119 1.46 1.84 18.63
N MET A 120 2.58 1.91 17.89
CA MET A 120 2.73 1.18 16.63
C MET A 120 2.79 -0.34 16.85
N ILE A 121 3.52 -0.82 17.88
CA ILE A 121 3.56 -2.24 18.24
C ILE A 121 2.14 -2.73 18.55
N ASP A 122 1.37 -1.96 19.33
CA ASP A 122 0.01 -2.34 19.72
C ASP A 122 -0.92 -2.42 18.49
N ASP A 123 -0.86 -1.46 17.55
CA ASP A 123 -1.69 -1.48 16.33
C ASP A 123 -1.34 -2.68 15.43
N LEU A 124 -0.06 -2.88 15.15
CA LEU A 124 0.40 -3.98 14.29
C LEU A 124 0.14 -5.34 14.95
N SER A 125 0.29 -5.44 16.27
CA SER A 125 -0.02 -6.67 17.01
C SER A 125 -1.53 -6.99 16.94
N ALA A 126 -2.40 -5.98 17.03
CA ALA A 126 -3.84 -6.19 16.89
C ALA A 126 -4.23 -6.67 15.48
N ARG A 127 -3.55 -6.18 14.43
CA ARG A 127 -3.75 -6.64 13.04
C ARG A 127 -3.28 -8.08 12.85
N PHE A 128 -2.11 -8.42 13.39
CA PHE A 128 -1.64 -9.80 13.38
C PHE A 128 -2.60 -10.73 14.13
N GLU A 129 -3.11 -10.29 15.29
CA GLU A 129 -4.03 -11.07 16.09
C GLU A 129 -5.35 -11.36 15.33
N TYR A 130 -5.84 -10.43 14.52
CA TYR A 130 -6.96 -10.70 13.60
C TYR A 130 -6.64 -11.88 12.67
N VAL A 131 -5.47 -11.86 12.02
CA VAL A 131 -5.05 -12.93 11.08
C VAL A 131 -4.86 -14.25 11.82
N ARG A 132 -4.20 -14.25 12.99
CA ARG A 132 -3.99 -15.44 13.81
C ARG A 132 -5.33 -16.07 14.19
N ARG A 133 -6.27 -15.29 14.73
CA ARG A 133 -7.61 -15.78 15.12
C ARG A 133 -8.35 -16.33 13.91
N PHE A 134 -8.37 -15.62 12.79
CA PHE A 134 -8.96 -16.13 11.54
C PHE A 134 -8.34 -17.48 11.13
N MET A 135 -7.01 -17.59 11.17
CA MET A 135 -6.30 -18.80 10.77
C MET A 135 -6.42 -19.95 11.76
N GLU A 136 -6.51 -19.71 13.06
CA GLU A 136 -6.49 -20.75 14.09
C GLU A 136 -7.90 -21.09 14.59
N GLU A 137 -8.69 -20.07 14.90
CA GLU A 137 -10.02 -20.19 15.51
C GLU A 137 -11.15 -20.18 14.46
N GLY A 138 -10.93 -19.53 13.30
CA GLY A 138 -11.86 -19.54 12.17
C GLY A 138 -12.50 -18.20 11.82
N PRO A 139 -13.26 -18.14 10.72
CA PRO A 139 -13.89 -16.90 10.27
C PRO A 139 -14.91 -16.35 11.28
N ASP A 140 -15.58 -17.21 12.04
CA ASP A 140 -16.57 -16.82 13.04
C ASP A 140 -15.94 -16.20 14.30
N SER A 141 -14.63 -16.34 14.50
CA SER A 141 -13.93 -15.76 15.64
C SER A 141 -13.51 -14.31 15.42
N VAL A 142 -13.65 -13.78 14.21
CA VAL A 142 -13.20 -12.43 13.84
C VAL A 142 -14.36 -11.60 13.30
N GLU A 143 -14.23 -10.27 13.42
CA GLU A 143 -15.22 -9.36 12.88
C GLU A 143 -15.28 -9.48 11.34
N PRO A 144 -16.48 -9.58 10.74
CA PRO A 144 -16.64 -9.62 9.30
C PRO A 144 -16.13 -8.32 8.65
N VAL A 145 -15.26 -8.47 7.65
CA VAL A 145 -14.77 -7.33 6.86
C VAL A 145 -15.67 -7.13 5.64
N SER A 146 -16.36 -5.98 5.58
CA SER A 146 -17.25 -5.63 4.48
C SER A 146 -16.54 -5.01 3.27
N GLY A 147 -15.23 -4.77 3.36
CA GLY A 147 -14.41 -4.16 2.33
C GLY A 147 -13.62 -5.17 1.51
N ARG A 148 -13.43 -4.87 0.22
CA ARG A 148 -12.51 -5.59 -0.68
C ARG A 148 -11.42 -4.65 -1.19
N LEU A 149 -10.25 -5.21 -1.48
CA LEU A 149 -9.18 -4.50 -2.19
C LEU A 149 -9.57 -4.32 -3.67
N ASP A 150 -10.22 -3.21 -3.95
CA ASP A 150 -10.50 -2.78 -5.33
C ASP A 150 -9.28 -2.08 -5.94
N LEU A 151 -8.83 -2.60 -7.09
CA LEU A 151 -7.75 -2.04 -7.89
C LEU A 151 -8.20 -0.99 -8.91
N ARG A 152 -9.48 -0.65 -8.91
CA ARG A 152 -10.04 0.46 -9.67
C ARG A 152 -10.72 1.48 -8.75
N PRO A 153 -10.03 1.99 -7.71
CA PRO A 153 -10.62 3.05 -6.91
C PRO A 153 -10.93 4.26 -7.79
N SER A 154 -12.08 4.88 -7.56
CA SER A 154 -12.32 6.26 -7.98
C SER A 154 -11.28 7.18 -7.33
N LEU A 155 -11.03 8.35 -7.93
CA LEU A 155 -10.17 9.36 -7.29
C LEU A 155 -10.70 9.78 -5.91
N SER A 156 -12.03 9.74 -5.73
CA SER A 156 -12.65 10.01 -4.43
C SER A 156 -12.32 8.93 -3.39
N GLU A 157 -12.37 7.65 -3.76
CA GLU A 157 -11.99 6.55 -2.86
C GLU A 157 -10.49 6.56 -2.55
N ALA A 158 -9.65 6.82 -3.56
CA ALA A 158 -8.22 7.02 -3.35
C ALA A 158 -7.97 8.19 -2.37
N ALA A 159 -8.62 9.34 -2.56
CA ALA A 159 -8.53 10.47 -1.63
C ALA A 159 -9.01 10.13 -0.22
N HIS A 160 -10.07 9.33 -0.09
CA HIS A 160 -10.57 8.92 1.21
C HIS A 160 -9.59 8.01 1.97
N ARG A 161 -8.81 7.17 1.26
CA ARG A 161 -7.79 6.31 1.86
C ARG A 161 -6.63 7.11 2.46
N PHE A 162 -6.15 8.16 1.78
CA PHE A 162 -5.09 9.04 2.30
C PHE A 162 -5.58 10.09 3.29
N GLN A 163 -6.84 10.51 3.16
CA GLN A 163 -7.49 11.45 4.08
C GLN A 163 -8.84 10.91 4.53
N PRO A 164 -8.84 9.98 5.51
CA PRO A 164 -10.07 9.56 6.16
C PRO A 164 -10.85 10.80 6.61
N ARG A 165 -12.17 10.81 6.37
CA ARG A 165 -13.02 11.91 6.84
C ARG A 165 -12.89 11.96 8.35
N SER A 166 -12.25 13.02 8.86
CA SER A 166 -12.19 13.28 10.29
C SER A 166 -13.61 13.46 10.82
N LYS A 167 -13.93 12.83 11.95
CA LYS A 167 -15.14 13.18 12.71
C LYS A 167 -15.08 14.67 13.07
N ARG A 168 -16.24 15.33 13.09
CA ARG A 168 -16.35 16.76 13.37
C ARG A 168 -15.74 17.02 14.76
N SER A 169 -14.70 17.83 14.83
CA SER A 169 -14.14 18.29 16.10
C SER A 169 -15.08 19.35 16.68
N ASP A 170 -15.44 19.22 17.96
CA ASP A 170 -16.31 20.18 18.66
C ASP A 170 -15.66 21.57 18.86
N GLY A 171 -14.38 21.73 18.52
CA GLY A 171 -13.62 22.98 18.71
C GLY A 171 -13.42 23.82 17.44
N LYS A 172 -13.90 25.08 17.45
CA LYS A 172 -13.74 26.04 16.33
C LYS A 172 -12.26 26.31 15.94
N LYS A 173 -11.34 26.34 16.91
CA LYS A 173 -9.89 26.58 16.65
C LYS A 173 -9.18 25.37 16.03
N ALA A 174 -9.50 24.17 16.50
CA ALA A 174 -9.00 22.93 15.92
C ALA A 174 -9.42 22.79 14.46
N HIS A 175 -10.66 23.20 14.14
CA HIS A 175 -11.17 23.21 12.77
C HIS A 175 -10.41 24.16 11.83
N PHE A 176 -10.04 25.37 12.28
CA PHE A 176 -9.28 26.32 11.46
C PHE A 176 -7.86 25.84 11.15
N ILE A 177 -7.13 25.38 12.18
CA ILE A 177 -5.76 24.84 12.02
C ILE A 177 -5.79 23.62 11.11
N TYR A 178 -6.72 22.69 11.33
CA TYR A 178 -6.88 21.50 10.50
C TYR A 178 -7.17 21.86 9.03
N SER A 179 -8.02 22.85 8.79
CA SER A 179 -8.35 23.31 7.44
C SER A 179 -7.14 23.96 6.75
N ALA A 180 -6.36 24.79 7.46
CA ALA A 180 -5.14 25.40 6.93
C ALA A 180 -4.08 24.35 6.57
N VAL A 181 -3.86 23.36 7.44
CA VAL A 181 -2.97 22.21 7.16
C VAL A 181 -3.45 21.46 5.91
N ARG A 182 -4.74 21.13 5.81
CA ARG A 182 -5.28 20.47 4.60
C ARG A 182 -5.04 21.25 3.32
N VAL A 183 -5.15 22.58 3.35
CA VAL A 183 -4.91 23.44 2.17
C VAL A 183 -3.43 23.45 1.79
N ILE A 184 -2.52 23.62 2.75
CA ILE A 184 -1.08 23.64 2.50
C ILE A 184 -0.60 22.30 1.92
N PHE A 185 -1.09 21.20 2.48
CA PHE A 185 -0.72 19.87 2.02
C PHE A 185 -1.59 19.35 0.86
N LEU A 186 -2.52 20.14 0.32
CA LEU A 186 -3.41 19.69 -0.77
C LEU A 186 -2.61 19.23 -1.99
N ILE A 187 -1.56 19.97 -2.36
CA ILE A 187 -0.70 19.65 -3.52
C ILE A 187 0.05 18.32 -3.30
N PRO A 188 0.85 18.12 -2.24
CA PRO A 188 1.52 16.83 -2.03
C PRO A 188 0.54 15.66 -1.87
N PHE A 189 -0.60 15.86 -1.18
CA PHE A 189 -1.63 14.82 -1.09
C PHE A 189 -2.25 14.49 -2.44
N SER A 190 -2.51 15.48 -3.29
CA SER A 190 -3.05 15.22 -4.64
C SER A 190 -2.11 14.35 -5.47
N VAL A 191 -0.79 14.52 -5.34
CA VAL A 191 0.20 13.68 -6.01
C VAL A 191 0.11 12.24 -5.50
N GLN A 192 -0.02 12.03 -4.19
CA GLN A 192 -0.19 10.69 -3.60
C GLN A 192 -1.50 10.03 -4.04
N VAL A 193 -2.62 10.76 -4.06
CA VAL A 193 -3.93 10.26 -4.51
C VAL A 193 -3.90 9.84 -5.96
N VAL A 194 -3.31 10.66 -6.83
CA VAL A 194 -3.13 10.36 -8.24
C VAL A 194 -2.16 9.19 -8.42
N GLY A 195 -1.07 9.16 -7.67
CA GLY A 195 -0.11 8.06 -7.63
C GLY A 195 -0.76 6.73 -7.29
N HIS A 196 -1.54 6.67 -6.21
CA HIS A 196 -2.31 5.48 -5.81
C HIS A 196 -3.33 5.06 -6.85
N TYR A 197 -4.05 6.03 -7.44
CA TYR A 197 -4.99 5.78 -8.53
C TYR A 197 -4.31 5.10 -9.72
N PHE A 198 -3.14 5.60 -10.14
CA PHE A 198 -2.34 4.99 -11.21
C PHE A 198 -1.75 3.65 -10.78
N PHE A 199 -1.24 3.54 -9.55
CA PHE A 199 -0.68 2.30 -9.01
C PHE A 199 -1.71 1.17 -9.04
N CYS A 200 -2.88 1.35 -8.42
CA CYS A 200 -3.93 0.33 -8.42
C CYS A 200 -4.30 -0.11 -9.85
N ARG A 201 -4.39 0.84 -10.79
CA ARG A 201 -4.84 0.56 -12.15
C ARG A 201 -3.79 -0.10 -13.04
N TYR A 202 -2.50 0.21 -12.84
CA TYR A 202 -1.42 -0.17 -13.75
C TYR A 202 -0.31 -1.01 -13.12
N CYS A 203 -0.31 -1.20 -11.80
CA CYS A 203 0.66 -2.06 -11.12
C CYS A 203 0.66 -3.47 -11.74
N ARG A 204 1.83 -4.10 -11.69
CA ARG A 204 1.97 -5.49 -12.10
C ARG A 204 1.25 -6.39 -11.10
N LEU A 205 0.34 -7.23 -11.58
CA LEU A 205 -0.32 -8.25 -10.75
C LEU A 205 0.43 -9.59 -10.86
N PRO A 206 0.57 -10.32 -9.74
CA PRO A 206 1.06 -11.70 -9.77
C PRO A 206 0.07 -12.58 -10.56
N LYS A 207 0.60 -13.55 -11.31
CA LYS A 207 -0.21 -14.54 -12.02
C LYS A 207 -0.38 -15.77 -11.15
N TRP A 208 -1.53 -15.90 -10.49
CA TRP A 208 -1.80 -17.05 -9.63
C TRP A 208 -2.07 -18.32 -10.44
N PRO A 209 -1.55 -19.48 -10.02
CA PRO A 209 -1.93 -20.76 -10.60
C PRO A 209 -3.43 -21.02 -10.44
N GLN A 210 -4.06 -21.62 -11.45
CA GLN A 210 -5.50 -21.89 -11.43
C GLN A 210 -5.92 -22.77 -10.23
N ALA A 211 -5.05 -23.68 -9.78
CA ALA A 211 -5.30 -24.50 -8.60
C ALA A 211 -5.52 -23.64 -7.33
N VAL A 212 -4.74 -22.55 -7.17
CA VAL A 212 -4.88 -21.63 -6.04
C VAL A 212 -6.16 -20.82 -6.15
N ILE A 213 -6.51 -20.37 -7.36
CA ILE A 213 -7.77 -19.65 -7.60
C ILE A 213 -8.97 -20.52 -7.28
N ASN A 214 -8.95 -21.78 -7.71
CA ASN A 214 -10.02 -22.74 -7.44
C ASN A 214 -10.15 -23.07 -5.94
N GLU A 215 -9.03 -23.10 -5.21
CA GLU A 215 -9.03 -23.38 -3.77
C GLU A 215 -9.47 -22.18 -2.92
N CYS A 216 -9.03 -20.97 -3.27
CA CYS A 216 -9.29 -19.75 -2.51
C CYS A 216 -10.60 -19.04 -2.90
N GLY A 217 -11.15 -19.31 -4.08
CA GLY A 217 -12.25 -18.54 -4.64
C GLY A 217 -11.77 -17.31 -5.42
N GLU A 218 -12.39 -17.06 -6.58
CA GLU A 218 -12.00 -15.96 -7.49
C GLU A 218 -12.25 -14.57 -6.88
N GLU A 219 -13.15 -14.47 -5.91
CA GLU A 219 -13.54 -13.25 -5.22
C GLU A 219 -12.47 -12.70 -4.27
N VAL A 220 -11.51 -13.53 -3.86
CA VAL A 220 -10.41 -13.15 -2.96
C VAL A 220 -9.32 -12.39 -3.73
N PHE A 221 -9.19 -12.66 -5.04
CA PHE A 221 -8.17 -12.04 -5.85
C PHE A 221 -8.57 -10.62 -6.26
N PRO A 222 -7.65 -9.64 -6.14
CA PRO A 222 -7.88 -8.29 -6.59
C PRO A 222 -8.25 -8.28 -8.08
N LYS A 223 -9.44 -7.76 -8.39
CA LYS A 223 -9.92 -7.63 -9.77
C LYS A 223 -9.58 -6.23 -10.27
N ARG A 224 -9.16 -6.16 -11.54
CA ARG A 224 -9.25 -4.92 -12.30
C ARG A 224 -10.67 -4.80 -12.78
#